data_AF-A0A920FL56-F1
#
_entry.id   AF-A0A920FL56-F1
#
_cell.length_a   1.000
_cell.length_b   1.000
_cell.length_c   1.000
_cell.angle_alpha   90.00
_cell.angle_beta   90.00
_cell.angle_gamma   90.00
#
_symmetry.space_group_name_H-M   'P 1'
#
loop_
_entity.id
_entity.type
_entity.pdbx_description
1 polymer ?
#
loop_
_entity_poly.entity_id
_entity_poly.type
_entity_poly.pdbx_seq_one_letter_code
_entity_poly.pdbx_strand_id
1 'polypeptide(L)' 'MAVGWAREGAVQEQIDATIDDGVELARSRLPKGESLAYCEECEQEIPLARRGSGTRG' A
#
# COMPACT_ATOMS: atom_id res chain seq x y z
N MET A 1 34.06 -5.44 -29.38
CA MET A 1 32.67 -5.51 -28.90
C MET A 1 32.60 -4.67 -27.63
N ALA A 2 31.83 -3.58 -27.63
CA ALA A 2 31.67 -2.71 -26.48
C ALA A 2 30.42 -3.12 -25.70
N VAL A 3 30.55 -4.11 -24.83
CA VAL A 3 29.56 -4.41 -23.77
C VAL A 3 29.95 -3.58 -22.56
N GLY A 4 29.66 -2.28 -22.56
CA GLY A 4 30.24 -1.40 -21.55
C GLY A 4 29.48 -0.10 -21.37
N TRP A 5 28.42 -0.13 -20.56
CA TRP A 5 28.01 0.95 -19.64
C TRP A 5 26.73 0.64 -18.83
N ALA A 6 25.94 -0.38 -19.20
CA ALA A 6 24.82 -0.86 -18.39
C ALA A 6 24.92 -2.38 -18.22
N ARG A 7 24.94 -2.87 -16.98
CA ARG A 7 24.69 -4.29 -16.72
C ARG A 7 23.26 -4.55 -17.20
N GLU A 8 23.06 -5.44 -18.17
CA GLU A 8 21.72 -5.86 -18.56
C GLU A 8 20.99 -6.33 -17.29
N GLY A 9 19.96 -5.58 -16.87
CA GLY A 9 19.24 -5.79 -15.60
C GLY A 9 19.24 -4.59 -14.63
N ALA A 10 20.19 -3.66 -14.72
CA ALA A 10 20.29 -2.55 -13.74
C ALA A 10 19.05 -1.62 -13.73
N VAL A 11 18.41 -1.44 -14.89
CA VAL A 11 17.13 -0.70 -14.99
C VAL A 11 15.98 -1.51 -14.42
N GLN A 12 15.99 -2.84 -14.61
CA GLN A 12 14.95 -3.71 -14.07
C GLN A 12 15.02 -3.76 -12.53
N GLU A 13 16.22 -3.86 -11.96
CA GLU A 13 16.43 -3.80 -10.51
C GLU A 13 15.93 -2.47 -9.91
N GLN A 14 16.13 -1.35 -10.62
CA GLN A 14 15.61 -0.04 -10.21
C GLN A 14 14.08 0.02 -10.27
N ILE A 15 13.47 -0.58 -11.31
CA ILE A 15 12.01 -0.67 -11.45
C ILE A 15 11.42 -1.49 -10.31
N ASP A 16 11.98 -2.67 -10.05
CA ASP A 16 11.50 -3.58 -9.01
C ASP A 16 11.59 -2.92 -7.62
N ALA A 17 12.71 -2.25 -7.31
CA ALA A 17 12.86 -1.51 -6.05
C ALA A 17 11.80 -0.40 -5.90
N THR A 18 11.51 0.34 -6.97
CA THR A 18 10.49 1.40 -6.93
C THR A 18 9.08 0.84 -6.71
N ILE A 19 8.78 -0.32 -7.31
CA ILE A 19 7.51 -1.02 -7.13
C ILE A 19 7.37 -1.50 -5.69
N ASP A 20 8.40 -2.16 -5.16
CA ASP A 20 8.39 -2.70 -3.80
C ASP A 20 8.18 -1.59 -2.77
N ASP A 21 8.95 -0.49 -2.86
CA ASP A 21 8.79 0.68 -2.01
C ASP A 21 7.35 1.25 -2.07
N GLY A 22 6.78 1.33 -3.28
CA GLY A 22 5.41 1.80 -3.50
C GLY A 22 4.36 0.88 -2.88
N VAL A 23 4.54 -0.44 -3.00
CA VAL A 23 3.66 -1.45 -2.41
C VAL A 23 3.75 -1.44 -0.88
N GLU A 24 4.96 -1.32 -0.32
CA GLU A 24 5.16 -1.21 1.13
C GLU A 24 4.54 0.07 1.69
N LEU A 25 4.71 1.20 1.01
CA LEU A 25 4.05 2.45 1.38
C LEU A 25 2.52 2.32 1.35
N ALA A 26 1.96 1.71 0.31
CA ALA A 26 0.52 1.49 0.23
C ALA A 26 0.02 0.60 1.38
N ARG A 27 0.73 -0.50 1.67
CA ARG A 27 0.38 -1.42 2.76
C ARG A 27 0.50 -0.79 4.14
N SER A 28 1.49 0.06 4.38
CA SER A 28 1.67 0.75 5.67
C SER A 28 0.58 1.79 5.96
N ARG A 29 -0.04 2.34 4.91
CA ARG A 29 -1.17 3.28 5.02
C ARG A 29 -2.52 2.60 5.21
N LEU A 30 -2.61 1.28 5.07
CA LEU A 30 -3.85 0.57 5.34
C LEU A 30 -4.13 0.61 6.85
N PRO A 31 -5.32 1.08 7.27
CA PRO A 31 -5.69 1.09 8.68
C PRO A 31 -5.74 -0.35 9.21
N LYS A 32 -5.21 -0.55 10.42
CA LYS A 32 -5.25 -1.82 11.14
C LYS A 32 -6.18 -1.67 12.34
N GLY A 33 -7.01 -2.68 12.59
CA GLY A 33 -7.94 -2.70 13.72
C GLY A 33 -9.40 -2.43 13.32
N GLU A 34 -10.26 -2.31 14.32
CA GLU A 34 -11.69 -2.12 14.13
C GLU A 34 -11.99 -0.72 13.56
N SER A 35 -12.94 -0.67 12.62
CA SER A 35 -13.44 0.60 12.10
C SER A 35 -14.36 1.29 13.10
N LEU A 36 -14.40 2.63 13.07
CA LEU A 36 -15.31 3.42 13.90
C LEU A 36 -16.78 3.10 13.61
N ALA A 37 -17.63 3.25 14.63
CA ALA A 37 -19.08 3.13 14.48
C ALA A 37 -19.69 4.36 13.77
N TYR A 38 -19.09 5.54 13.97
CA TYR A 38 -19.55 6.84 13.45
C TYR A 38 -18.40 7.56 12.74
N CYS A 39 -18.73 8.35 11.71
CA CYS A 39 -17.78 9.18 10.98
C CYS A 39 -17.27 10.32 11.87
N GLU A 40 -15.96 10.57 11.89
CA GLU A 40 -15.37 11.65 12.70
C GLU A 40 -15.63 13.06 12.15
N GLU A 41 -15.95 13.17 10.86
CA GLU A 41 -16.16 14.47 10.20
C GLU A 41 -17.62 14.96 10.29
N CYS A 42 -18.57 14.03 10.28
CA CYS A 42 -20.00 14.35 10.15
C CYS A 42 -20.92 13.56 11.08
N GLU A 43 -20.35 12.78 12.00
CA GLU A 43 -21.04 11.98 13.02
C GLU A 43 -22.09 10.98 12.51
N GLN A 44 -22.15 10.71 11.21
CA GLN A 44 -23.07 9.73 10.63
C GLN A 44 -22.62 8.29 10.91
N GLU A 45 -23.58 7.37 11.09
CA GLU A 45 -23.27 5.96 11.29
C GLU A 45 -22.59 5.36 10.04
N ILE A 46 -21.47 4.68 10.23
CA ILE A 46 -20.73 4.03 9.15
C ILE A 46 -21.36 2.66 8.84
N PRO A 47 -21.83 2.35 7.63
CA PRO A 47 -22.41 1.04 7.34
C PRO A 47 -21.47 -0.15 7.61
N LEU A 48 -22.00 -1.29 8.08
CA LEU A 48 -21.21 -2.50 8.36
C LEU A 48 -20.36 -2.97 7.17
N ALA A 49 -20.87 -2.80 5.94
CA ALA A 49 -20.13 -3.13 4.71
C ALA A 49 -18.81 -2.35 4.58
N ARG A 50 -18.73 -1.12 5.13
CA ARG A 50 -17.50 -0.32 5.18
C ARG A 50 -16.64 -0.65 6.39
N ARG A 51 -17.24 -1.09 7.50
CA ARG A 51 -16.53 -1.46 8.76
C ARG A 51 -15.80 -2.81 8.68
N GLY A 52 -16.28 -3.72 7.85
CA GLY A 52 -15.89 -5.15 7.85
C GLY A 52 -14.55 -5.52 7.20
N SER A 53 -13.71 -4.58 6.77
CA SER A 53 -12.46 -4.90 6.05
C SER A 53 -11.19 -4.95 6.92
N GLY A 54 -11.26 -4.50 8.18
CA GLY A 54 -10.11 -4.35 9.09
C GLY A 54 -9.84 -5.50 10.06
N THR A 55 -10.44 -6.68 9.88
CA THR A 55 -10.26 -7.81 10.81
C THR A 55 -9.05 -8.66 10.42
N ARG A 56 -7.89 -8.33 10.98
CA ARG A 56 -6.83 -9.33 11.22
C ARG A 56 -6.21 -9.05 12.58
N GLY A 57 -6.56 -9.89 13.56
CA GLY A 57 -5.75 -10.08 14.76
C GLY A 57 -4.41 -10.72 14.39
#